data_AF-A0AAN9S815-F1
#
_entry.id   AF-A0AAN9S815-F1
#
_cell.length_a   1.000
_cell.length_b   1.000
_cell.length_c   1.000
_cell.angle_alpha   90.00
_cell.angle_beta   90.00
_cell.angle_gamma   90.00
#
_symmetry.space_group_name_H-M   'P 1'
#
loop_
_entity.id
_entity.type
_entity.pdbx_description
1 polymer ?
#
loop_
_entity_poly.entity_id
_entity_poly.type
_entity_poly.pdbx_seq_one_letter_code
_entity_poly.pdbx_strand_id
1 'polypeptide(L)'
;MNRHFLGSHFELPAASYNVMSLITIGIVLPCLDLYVLPTLAKLTKKERGLTSLQKIVIGDVCSVLTMVIGGLVEGRRRGVAISHGAPDGVAPMNALWMAPQFVFLGLCEMFTIVGHIEFYITESPAKMKSVGNSLMYLVMAFSIYVGTFVVNVVKQVTRKHVDWLNDDINAGRLDYYYFLLGGLAAVNLVYILFCVRGYRYKVHVKVEDEDIIKP
;
A
#
# COMPACT_ATOMS: atom_id res chain seq x y z
N MET A 1 -12.62 -8.78 -17.43
CA MET A 1 -13.06 -9.71 -16.37
C MET A 1 -14.57 -9.71 -16.36
N ASN A 2 -15.19 -10.89 -16.21
CA ASN A 2 -16.64 -10.99 -16.06
C ASN A 2 -17.05 -10.26 -14.77
N ARG A 3 -17.92 -9.27 -14.91
CA ARG A 3 -18.31 -8.33 -13.84
C ARG A 3 -19.46 -8.85 -12.95
N HIS A 4 -19.97 -10.05 -13.22
CA HIS A 4 -21.10 -10.63 -12.49
C HIS A 4 -20.63 -11.41 -11.26
N PHE A 5 -21.02 -10.94 -10.07
CA PHE A 5 -20.58 -11.52 -8.80
C PHE A 5 -21.67 -12.32 -8.05
N LEU A 6 -22.95 -12.12 -8.34
CA LEU A 6 -24.06 -12.87 -7.74
C LEU A 6 -25.31 -12.72 -8.61
N GLY A 7 -25.58 -13.69 -9.48
CA GLY A 7 -26.69 -13.62 -10.43
C GLY A 7 -26.46 -12.59 -11.56
N SER A 8 -27.22 -12.73 -12.64
CA SER A 8 -27.02 -12.01 -13.92
C SER A 8 -27.32 -10.50 -13.89
N HIS A 9 -27.49 -9.88 -12.71
CA HIS A 9 -28.04 -8.52 -12.60
C HIS A 9 -27.12 -7.46 -11.97
N PHE A 10 -25.96 -7.81 -11.41
CA PHE A 10 -25.05 -6.81 -10.83
C PHE A 10 -23.68 -6.84 -11.52
N GLU A 11 -23.41 -5.84 -12.36
CA GLU A 11 -22.09 -5.57 -12.93
C GLU A 11 -21.35 -4.59 -12.03
N LEU A 12 -20.21 -5.01 -11.47
CA LEU A 12 -19.32 -4.10 -10.75
C LEU A 12 -18.59 -3.16 -11.74
N PRO A 13 -18.82 -1.83 -11.66
CA PRO A 13 -18.04 -0.86 -12.42
C PRO A 13 -16.55 -0.96 -12.09
N ALA A 14 -15.68 -0.66 -13.05
CA ALA A 14 -14.23 -0.62 -12.82
C ALA A 14 -13.83 0.38 -11.70
N ALA A 15 -14.64 1.41 -11.46
CA ALA A 15 -14.42 2.37 -10.38
C ALA A 15 -14.67 1.77 -8.97
N SER A 16 -15.48 0.72 -8.87
CA SER A 16 -15.83 0.09 -7.59
C SER A 16 -14.69 -0.75 -6.98
N TYR A 17 -13.62 -1.03 -7.74
CA TYR A 17 -12.47 -1.76 -7.23
C TYR A 17 -11.70 -0.98 -6.15
N ASN A 18 -11.62 0.35 -6.23
CA ASN A 18 -11.02 1.17 -5.17
C ASN A 18 -11.81 1.11 -3.86
N VAL A 19 -13.14 0.94 -3.94
CA VAL A 19 -14.00 0.79 -2.77
C VAL A 19 -13.68 -0.48 -1.99
N MET A 20 -13.17 -1.53 -2.65
CA MET A 20 -12.71 -2.76 -1.97
C MET A 20 -11.48 -2.53 -1.09
N SER A 21 -10.56 -1.62 -1.48
CA SER A 21 -9.45 -1.22 -0.61
C SER A 21 -9.99 -0.51 0.64
N LEU A 22 -10.94 0.42 0.46
CA LEU A 22 -11.55 1.16 1.57
C LEU A 22 -12.30 0.25 2.55
N ILE A 23 -13.06 -0.73 2.04
CA ILE A 23 -13.74 -1.74 2.88
C ILE A 23 -12.71 -2.58 3.63
N THR A 24 -11.64 -2.99 2.97
CA THR A 24 -10.55 -3.73 3.60
C THR A 24 -9.97 -2.93 4.76
N ILE A 25 -9.62 -1.67 4.55
CA ILE A 25 -9.12 -0.78 5.62
C ILE A 25 -10.14 -0.70 6.75
N GLY A 26 -11.42 -0.50 6.42
CA GLY A 26 -12.51 -0.41 7.40
C GLY A 26 -12.70 -1.67 8.26
N ILE A 27 -12.33 -2.85 7.77
CA ILE A 27 -12.37 -4.11 8.53
C ILE A 27 -11.05 -4.37 9.27
N VAL A 28 -9.94 -4.16 8.58
CA VAL A 28 -8.59 -4.46 9.05
C VAL A 28 -8.18 -3.52 10.18
N LEU A 29 -8.53 -2.23 10.10
CA LEU A 29 -8.21 -1.23 11.12
C LEU A 29 -8.82 -1.58 12.50
N PRO A 30 -10.13 -1.82 12.65
CA PRO A 30 -10.68 -2.27 13.93
C PRO A 30 -10.15 -3.65 14.32
N CYS A 31 -9.87 -4.55 13.38
CA CYS A 31 -9.22 -5.82 13.71
C CYS A 31 -7.83 -5.62 14.34
N LEU A 32 -7.05 -4.66 13.84
CA LEU A 32 -5.74 -4.35 14.39
C LEU A 32 -5.84 -3.70 15.76
N ASP A 33 -6.72 -2.73 15.92
CA ASP A 33 -6.89 -2.01 17.19
C ASP A 33 -7.45 -2.92 18.29
N LEU A 34 -8.39 -3.80 17.95
CA LEU A 34 -9.10 -4.64 18.92
C LEU A 34 -8.43 -5.99 19.18
N TYR A 35 -7.74 -6.58 18.20
CA TYR A 35 -7.15 -7.92 18.36
C TYR A 35 -5.63 -7.90 18.32
N VAL A 36 -5.02 -7.17 17.39
CA VAL A 36 -3.58 -7.26 17.15
C VAL A 36 -2.78 -6.43 18.16
N LEU A 37 -3.16 -5.18 18.42
CA LEU A 37 -2.51 -4.32 19.43
C LEU A 37 -2.53 -4.93 20.85
N PRO A 38 -3.65 -5.42 21.39
CA PRO A 38 -3.65 -6.03 22.72
C PRO A 38 -2.88 -7.36 22.75
N THR A 39 -2.88 -8.13 21.66
CA THR A 39 -2.10 -9.38 21.59
C THR A 39 -0.61 -9.10 21.53
N LEU A 40 -0.18 -8.08 20.77
CA LEU A 40 1.21 -7.64 20.71
C LEU A 40 1.67 -6.97 22.00
N ALA A 41 0.81 -6.22 22.68
CA ALA A 41 1.12 -5.65 23.99
C ALA A 41 1.36 -6.76 25.03
N LYS A 42 0.54 -7.82 25.00
CA LYS A 42 0.72 -9.02 25.84
C LYS A 42 2.01 -9.79 25.51
N LEU A 43 2.37 -9.89 24.22
CA LEU A 43 3.55 -10.65 23.78
C LEU A 43 4.86 -9.87 24.00
N THR A 44 4.86 -8.55 23.78
CA THR A 44 6.07 -7.73 23.70
C THR A 44 6.40 -7.03 25.02
N LYS A 45 5.50 -7.06 26.02
CA LYS A 45 5.62 -6.39 27.34
C LYS A 45 6.02 -4.90 27.26
N LYS A 46 5.81 -4.25 26.12
CA LYS A 46 6.00 -2.81 25.90
C LYS A 46 4.62 -2.15 25.80
N GLU A 47 4.41 -1.05 26.52
CA GLU A 47 3.14 -0.29 26.56
C GLU A 47 2.64 0.14 25.16
N ARG A 48 3.51 0.21 24.14
CA ARG A 48 3.18 0.62 22.76
C ARG A 48 3.12 -0.51 21.71
N GLY A 49 3.29 -1.77 22.08
CA GLY A 49 3.22 -2.89 21.13
C GLY A 49 4.30 -2.82 20.02
N LEU A 50 3.92 -2.37 18.81
CA LEU A 50 4.80 -2.26 17.64
C LEU A 50 5.47 -0.87 17.55
N THR A 51 6.76 -0.82 17.21
CA THR A 51 7.44 0.46 16.97
C THR A 51 7.00 1.10 15.65
N SER A 52 7.03 2.43 15.57
CA SER A 52 6.57 3.15 14.36
C SER A 52 7.38 2.79 13.11
N LEU A 53 8.69 2.54 13.23
CA LEU A 53 9.51 2.12 12.09
C LEU A 53 9.18 0.70 11.64
N GLN A 54 8.82 -0.20 12.57
CA GLN A 54 8.35 -1.54 12.20
C GLN A 54 7.02 -1.47 11.44
N LYS A 55 6.10 -0.58 11.85
CA LYS A 55 4.82 -0.38 11.13
C LYS A 55 5.08 0.09 9.69
N ILE A 56 5.99 1.05 9.50
CA ILE A 56 6.40 1.54 8.17
C ILE A 56 6.98 0.39 7.33
N VAL A 57 7.94 -0.37 7.88
CA VAL A 57 8.58 -1.49 7.18
C VAL A 57 7.57 -2.57 6.79
N ILE A 58 6.60 -2.89 7.65
CA ILE A 58 5.51 -3.84 7.32
C ILE A 58 4.66 -3.31 6.17
N GLY A 59 4.32 -2.01 6.18
CA GLY A 59 3.62 -1.35 5.09
C GLY A 59 4.36 -1.49 3.76
N ASP A 60 5.66 -1.22 3.74
CA ASP A 60 6.49 -1.35 2.54
C ASP A 60 6.60 -2.80 2.04
N VAL A 61 6.69 -3.78 2.95
CA VAL A 61 6.65 -5.21 2.57
C VAL A 61 5.30 -5.56 1.93
N CYS A 62 4.19 -5.10 2.50
CA CYS A 62 2.86 -5.28 1.91
C CYS A 62 2.73 -4.59 0.54
N SER A 63 3.38 -3.45 0.32
CA SER A 63 3.43 -2.78 -0.99
C SER A 63 4.08 -3.65 -2.06
N VAL A 64 5.23 -4.25 -1.76
CA VAL A 64 5.92 -5.17 -2.68
C VAL A 64 5.03 -6.37 -3.00
N LEU A 65 4.42 -6.99 -1.98
CA LEU A 65 3.50 -8.13 -2.16
C LEU A 65 2.30 -7.74 -3.02
N THR A 66 1.73 -6.55 -2.82
CA THR A 66 0.61 -6.04 -3.62
C THR A 66 0.96 -5.97 -5.09
N MET A 67 2.12 -5.41 -5.42
CA MET A 67 2.57 -5.28 -6.82
C MET A 67 2.89 -6.63 -7.46
N VAL A 68 3.51 -7.56 -6.72
CA VAL A 68 3.80 -8.93 -7.20
C VAL A 68 2.50 -9.69 -7.47
N ILE A 69 1.55 -9.66 -6.54
CA ILE A 69 0.25 -10.32 -6.69
C ILE A 69 -0.50 -9.70 -7.88
N GLY A 70 -0.50 -8.38 -8.01
CA GLY A 70 -1.12 -7.69 -9.15
C GLY A 70 -0.52 -8.10 -10.49
N GLY A 71 0.81 -8.18 -10.59
CA GLY A 71 1.50 -8.66 -11.79
C GLY A 71 1.15 -10.11 -12.14
N LEU A 72 1.05 -11.00 -11.15
CA LEU A 72 0.66 -12.40 -11.35
C LEU A 72 -0.81 -12.54 -11.79
N VAL A 73 -1.72 -11.81 -11.14
CA VAL A 73 -3.15 -11.80 -11.48
C VAL A 73 -3.34 -11.25 -12.89
N GLU A 74 -2.63 -10.19 -13.26
CA GLU A 74 -2.71 -9.60 -14.60
C GLU A 74 -2.12 -10.53 -15.68
N GLY A 75 -1.00 -11.19 -15.40
CA GLY A 75 -0.43 -12.21 -16.27
C GLY A 75 -1.42 -13.35 -16.54
N ARG A 76 -2.12 -13.81 -15.48
CA ARG A 76 -3.17 -14.84 -15.60
C ARG A 76 -4.38 -14.32 -16.38
N ARG A 77 -4.86 -13.09 -16.10
CA ARG A 77 -5.98 -12.46 -16.81
C ARG A 77 -5.72 -12.40 -18.30
N ARG A 78 -4.54 -11.94 -18.69
CA ARG A 78 -4.11 -11.80 -20.08
C ARG A 78 -3.96 -13.15 -20.77
N GLY A 79 -3.36 -14.15 -20.12
CA GLY A 79 -3.26 -15.50 -20.68
C GLY A 79 -4.61 -16.15 -20.98
N VAL A 80 -5.60 -15.93 -20.10
CA VAL A 80 -6.98 -16.40 -20.31
C VAL A 80 -7.67 -15.61 -21.42
N ALA A 81 -7.46 -14.29 -21.52
CA ALA A 81 -8.03 -13.46 -22.58
C ALA A 81 -7.54 -13.88 -23.99
N ILE A 82 -6.24 -14.13 -24.14
CA ILE A 82 -5.62 -14.50 -25.41
C ILE A 82 -6.05 -15.91 -25.85
N SER A 83 -6.08 -16.88 -24.91
CA SER A 83 -6.45 -18.27 -25.22
C SER A 83 -7.91 -18.46 -25.64
N HIS A 84 -8.81 -17.60 -25.15
CA HIS A 84 -10.24 -17.66 -25.50
C HIS A 84 -10.60 -16.79 -26.72
N GLY A 85 -9.61 -16.13 -27.34
CA GLY A 85 -9.83 -15.29 -28.51
C GLY A 85 -10.82 -14.14 -28.28
N ALA A 86 -10.99 -13.69 -27.03
CA ALA A 86 -12.04 -12.77 -26.63
C ALA A 86 -11.84 -11.39 -27.31
N PRO A 87 -12.69 -11.01 -28.29
CA PRO A 87 -12.53 -9.75 -29.03
C PRO A 87 -12.84 -8.52 -28.16
N ASP A 88 -13.70 -8.66 -27.15
CA ASP A 88 -14.27 -7.56 -26.37
C ASP A 88 -13.49 -7.21 -25.08
N GLY A 89 -12.27 -7.70 -24.89
CA GLY A 89 -11.49 -7.34 -23.68
C GLY A 89 -11.91 -8.06 -22.39
N VAL A 90 -12.99 -8.83 -22.42
CA VAL A 90 -13.55 -9.50 -21.24
C VAL A 90 -12.96 -10.90 -21.09
N ALA A 91 -11.86 -11.02 -20.34
CA ALA A 91 -11.41 -12.32 -19.87
C ALA A 91 -12.53 -12.98 -19.02
N PRO A 92 -12.89 -14.26 -19.25
CA PRO A 92 -13.83 -15.03 -18.42
C PRO A 92 -13.20 -15.41 -17.07
N MET A 93 -12.73 -14.40 -16.34
CA MET A 93 -12.14 -14.52 -15.02
C MET A 93 -13.02 -13.76 -14.04
N ASN A 94 -13.34 -14.43 -12.93
CA ASN A 94 -14.15 -13.87 -11.85
C ASN A 94 -13.45 -12.62 -11.27
N ALA A 95 -14.19 -11.55 -11.05
CA ALA A 95 -13.73 -10.32 -10.40
C ALA A 95 -13.08 -10.57 -9.02
N LEU A 96 -13.41 -11.69 -8.36
CA LEU A 96 -12.79 -12.10 -7.09
C LEU A 96 -11.27 -12.24 -7.14
N TRP A 97 -10.69 -12.50 -8.32
CA TRP A 97 -9.24 -12.63 -8.48
C TRP A 97 -8.48 -11.33 -8.20
N MET A 98 -9.16 -10.18 -8.22
CA MET A 98 -8.59 -8.91 -7.78
C MET A 98 -8.65 -8.71 -6.26
N ALA A 99 -9.43 -9.50 -5.51
CA ALA A 99 -9.55 -9.32 -4.07
C ALA A 99 -8.21 -9.43 -3.32
N PRO A 100 -7.32 -10.41 -3.62
CA PRO A 100 -6.05 -10.53 -2.90
C PRO A 100 -5.18 -9.27 -2.99
N GLN A 101 -5.00 -8.69 -4.19
CA GLN A 101 -4.20 -7.47 -4.35
C GLN A 101 -4.81 -6.29 -3.58
N PHE A 102 -6.14 -6.15 -3.53
CA PHE A 102 -6.80 -5.06 -2.80
C PHE A 102 -6.75 -5.25 -1.28
N VAL A 103 -6.75 -6.49 -0.79
CA VAL A 103 -6.56 -6.78 0.63
C VAL A 103 -5.15 -6.38 1.08
N PHE A 104 -4.13 -6.76 0.32
CA PHE A 104 -2.74 -6.36 0.61
C PHE A 104 -2.51 -4.86 0.43
N LEU A 105 -3.19 -4.22 -0.54
CA LEU A 105 -3.15 -2.78 -0.72
C LEU A 105 -3.70 -2.05 0.51
N GLY A 106 -4.88 -2.46 1.01
CA GLY A 106 -5.47 -1.85 2.21
C GLY A 106 -4.60 -2.03 3.45
N LEU A 107 -3.98 -3.21 3.63
CA LEU A 107 -2.99 -3.45 4.69
C LEU A 107 -1.79 -2.52 4.56
N CYS A 108 -1.23 -2.40 3.35
CA CYS A 108 -0.12 -1.50 3.04
C CYS A 108 -0.45 -0.04 3.38
N GLU A 109 -1.56 0.49 2.88
CA GLU A 109 -2.01 1.87 3.08
C GLU A 109 -2.13 2.19 4.57
N MET A 110 -2.81 1.31 5.31
CA MET A 110 -3.05 1.52 6.73
C MET A 110 -1.77 1.47 7.56
N PHE A 111 -0.88 0.47 7.37
CA PHE A 111 0.37 0.39 8.13
C PHE A 111 1.31 1.56 7.82
N THR A 112 1.35 1.99 6.55
CA THR A 112 2.18 3.11 6.09
C THR A 112 1.69 4.42 6.70
N ILE A 113 0.38 4.71 6.63
CA ILE A 113 -0.21 5.94 7.19
C ILE A 113 -0.02 5.99 8.71
N VAL A 114 -0.41 4.92 9.42
CA VAL A 114 -0.29 4.87 10.89
C VAL A 114 1.17 4.97 11.32
N GLY A 115 2.08 4.26 10.64
CA GLY A 115 3.50 4.27 10.92
C GLY A 115 4.13 5.65 10.72
N HIS A 116 3.83 6.33 9.61
CA HIS A 116 4.34 7.67 9.35
C HIS A 116 3.80 8.71 10.33
N ILE A 117 2.50 8.75 10.58
CA ILE A 117 1.90 9.71 11.53
C ILE A 117 2.53 9.55 12.91
N GLU A 118 2.62 8.32 13.42
CA GLU A 118 3.19 8.06 14.73
C GLU A 118 4.68 8.44 14.79
N PHE A 119 5.45 8.14 13.73
CA PHE A 119 6.85 8.53 13.63
C PHE A 119 7.01 10.06 13.65
N TYR A 120 6.28 10.78 12.79
CA TYR A 120 6.39 12.23 12.70
C TYR A 120 5.95 12.92 14.00
N ILE A 121 4.91 12.45 14.67
CA ILE A 121 4.45 13.03 15.94
C ILE A 121 5.43 12.74 17.08
N THR A 122 6.00 11.54 17.13
CA THR A 122 6.86 11.08 18.23
C THR A 122 8.25 11.69 18.14
N GLU A 123 8.80 11.78 16.93
CA GLU A 123 10.18 12.24 16.71
C GLU A 123 10.28 13.75 16.51
N SER A 124 9.19 14.43 16.14
CA SER A 124 9.19 15.89 16.01
C SER A 124 9.27 16.60 17.37
N PRO A 125 10.01 17.72 17.48
CA PRO A 125 9.96 18.59 18.66
C PRO A 125 8.52 19.02 18.98
N ALA A 126 8.19 19.16 20.26
CA ALA A 126 6.82 19.46 20.72
C ALA A 126 6.18 20.67 20.03
N LYS A 127 6.98 21.70 19.70
CA LYS A 127 6.52 22.93 19.02
C LYS A 127 6.35 22.78 17.50
N MET A 128 6.79 21.67 16.90
CA MET A 128 6.81 21.46 15.44
C MET A 128 6.02 20.23 14.99
N LYS A 129 5.24 19.59 15.88
CA LYS A 129 4.45 18.40 15.53
C LYS A 129 3.50 18.61 14.33
N SER A 130 2.88 19.79 14.24
CA SER A 130 2.02 20.15 13.10
C SER A 130 2.79 20.20 11.78
N VAL A 131 4.02 20.74 11.81
CA VAL A 131 4.93 20.79 10.64
C VAL A 131 5.41 19.39 10.25
N GLY A 132 5.68 18.53 11.24
CA GLY A 132 6.00 17.13 10.98
C GLY A 132 4.85 16.38 10.29
N ASN A 133 3.61 16.63 10.71
CA ASN A 133 2.44 16.00 10.09
C ASN A 133 2.12 16.56 8.69
N SER A 134 2.34 17.86 8.44
CA SER A 134 2.14 18.44 7.10
C SER A 134 3.13 17.90 6.07
N LEU A 135 4.33 17.48 6.50
CA LEU A 135 5.33 16.86 5.63
C LEU A 135 4.81 15.55 5.00
N MET A 136 3.94 14.80 5.69
CA MET A 136 3.32 13.59 5.13
C MET A 136 2.47 13.92 3.90
N TYR A 137 1.65 14.98 3.96
CA TYR A 137 0.84 15.40 2.83
C TYR A 137 1.70 15.92 1.67
N LEU A 138 2.81 16.57 1.97
CA LEU A 138 3.77 16.99 0.95
C LEU A 138 4.41 15.78 0.23
N VAL A 139 4.81 14.76 1.00
CA VAL A 139 5.34 13.50 0.45
C VAL A 139 4.28 12.79 -0.40
N MET A 140 3.01 12.80 0.02
CA MET A 140 1.90 12.25 -0.77
C MET A 140 1.66 13.02 -2.07
N ALA A 141 1.74 14.35 -2.05
CA ALA A 141 1.65 15.14 -3.27
C ALA A 141 2.82 14.80 -4.22
N PHE A 142 4.04 14.73 -3.68
CA PHE A 142 5.23 14.36 -4.45
C PHE A 142 5.11 12.95 -5.05
N SER A 143 4.57 11.98 -4.31
CA SER A 143 4.39 10.62 -4.82
C SER A 143 3.44 10.54 -6.01
N ILE A 144 2.38 11.36 -6.05
CA ILE A 144 1.48 11.46 -7.21
C ILE A 144 2.21 11.99 -8.45
N TYR A 145 3.06 13.01 -8.28
CA TYR A 145 3.89 13.53 -9.38
C TYR A 145 4.91 12.51 -9.86
N VAL A 146 5.58 11.82 -8.94
CA VAL A 146 6.52 10.73 -9.28
C VAL A 146 5.79 9.60 -10.01
N GLY A 147 4.60 9.20 -9.57
CA GLY A 147 3.79 8.19 -10.25
C GLY A 147 3.47 8.58 -11.69
N THR A 148 3.04 9.83 -11.91
CA THR A 148 2.80 10.38 -13.25
C THR A 148 4.07 10.40 -14.10
N PHE A 149 5.21 10.78 -13.51
CA PHE A 149 6.49 10.77 -14.17
C PHE A 149 6.91 9.35 -14.61
N VAL A 150 6.78 8.36 -13.73
CA VAL A 150 7.07 6.95 -14.05
C VAL A 150 6.20 6.46 -15.19
N VAL A 151 4.89 6.74 -15.17
CA VAL A 151 3.97 6.40 -16.27
C VAL A 151 4.43 7.00 -17.59
N ASN A 152 4.79 8.29 -17.60
CA ASN A 152 5.25 8.98 -18.81
C ASN A 152 6.55 8.40 -19.35
N VAL A 153 7.52 8.12 -18.48
CA VAL A 153 8.80 7.49 -18.85
C VAL A 153 8.55 6.11 -19.44
N VAL A 154 7.74 5.27 -18.80
CA VAL A 154 7.42 3.93 -19.30
C VAL A 154 6.72 4.02 -20.65
N LYS A 155 5.71 4.89 -20.81
CA LYS A 155 5.05 5.10 -22.10
C LYS A 155 6.04 5.51 -23.18
N GLN A 156 6.96 6.43 -22.89
CA GLN A 156 7.94 6.90 -23.87
C GLN A 156 8.97 5.85 -24.26
N VAL A 157 9.51 5.10 -23.29
CA VAL A 157 10.52 4.05 -23.53
C VAL A 157 9.93 2.88 -24.28
N THR A 158 8.71 2.49 -23.91
CA THR A 158 8.12 1.24 -24.38
C THR A 158 7.33 1.39 -25.69
N ARG A 159 7.01 2.62 -26.11
CA ARG A 159 6.27 2.92 -27.35
C ARG A 159 6.84 2.28 -28.62
N LYS A 160 8.15 2.05 -28.67
CA LYS A 160 8.86 1.52 -29.86
C LYS A 160 8.87 -0.01 -29.97
N HIS A 161 8.56 -0.72 -28.90
CA HIS A 161 8.59 -2.18 -28.86
C HIS A 161 7.21 -2.74 -28.55
N VAL A 162 6.97 -3.12 -27.30
CA VAL A 162 5.71 -3.71 -26.85
C VAL A 162 5.13 -2.76 -25.82
N ASP A 163 4.21 -1.87 -26.19
CA ASP A 163 3.68 -0.86 -25.28
C ASP A 163 3.10 -1.52 -24.01
N TRP A 164 3.65 -1.17 -22.84
CA TRP A 164 3.22 -1.75 -21.56
C TRP A 164 1.90 -1.13 -21.09
N LEU A 165 1.65 0.14 -21.47
CA LEU A 165 0.45 0.90 -21.12
C LEU A 165 -0.30 1.29 -22.40
N ASN A 166 -0.55 0.28 -23.25
CA ASN A 166 -1.40 0.44 -24.42
C ASN A 166 -2.85 0.69 -23.99
N ASP A 167 -3.60 1.47 -24.78
CA ASP A 167 -5.02 1.72 -24.55
C ASP A 167 -5.84 0.42 -24.65
N ASP A 168 -5.37 -0.55 -25.44
CA ASP A 168 -5.85 -1.94 -25.38
C ASP A 168 -5.10 -2.74 -24.30
N ILE A 169 -5.83 -2.99 -23.20
CA ILE A 169 -5.38 -3.75 -22.02
C ILE A 169 -4.93 -5.19 -22.38
N ASN A 170 -5.40 -5.77 -23.48
CA ASN A 170 -4.99 -7.12 -23.91
C ASN A 170 -3.70 -7.09 -24.74
N ALA A 171 -3.50 -6.05 -25.55
CA ALA A 171 -2.28 -5.82 -26.30
C ALA A 171 -1.13 -5.37 -25.39
N GLY A 172 -1.46 -4.61 -24.34
CA GLY A 172 -0.52 -4.11 -23.34
C GLY A 172 0.10 -5.19 -22.46
N ARG A 173 1.37 -4.99 -22.08
CA ARG A 173 2.06 -5.78 -21.05
C ARG A 173 2.00 -5.09 -19.69
N LEU A 174 0.79 -4.94 -19.16
CA LEU A 174 0.56 -4.32 -17.86
C LEU A 174 1.20 -5.13 -16.71
N ASP A 175 1.36 -6.45 -16.91
CA ASP A 175 2.12 -7.33 -16.04
C ASP A 175 3.54 -6.82 -15.79
N TYR A 176 4.26 -6.37 -16.82
CA TYR A 176 5.61 -5.82 -16.69
C TYR A 176 5.64 -4.49 -15.95
N TYR A 177 4.61 -3.66 -16.11
CA TYR A 177 4.49 -2.42 -15.34
C TYR A 177 4.31 -2.71 -13.84
N TYR A 178 3.48 -3.69 -13.47
CA TYR A 178 3.36 -4.14 -12.08
C TYR A 178 4.67 -4.68 -11.51
N PHE A 179 5.41 -5.50 -12.27
CA PHE A 179 6.72 -5.99 -11.82
C PHE A 179 7.76 -4.87 -11.69
N LEU A 180 7.74 -3.87 -12.58
CA LEU A 180 8.59 -2.68 -12.47
C LEU A 180 8.31 -1.92 -11.16
N LEU A 181 7.04 -1.65 -10.86
CA LEU A 181 6.64 -0.99 -9.61
C LEU A 181 7.01 -1.84 -8.40
N GLY A 182 6.83 -3.16 -8.45
CA GLY A 182 7.27 -4.08 -7.41
C GLY A 182 8.78 -4.04 -7.18
N GLY A 183 9.57 -3.96 -8.25
CA GLY A 183 11.02 -3.79 -8.18
C GLY A 183 11.43 -2.46 -7.54
N LEU A 184 10.80 -1.35 -7.94
CA LEU A 184 11.02 -0.03 -7.32
C LEU A 184 10.65 -0.03 -5.83
N ALA A 185 9.52 -0.64 -5.48
CA ALA A 185 9.10 -0.80 -4.09
C ALA A 185 10.08 -1.66 -3.29
N ALA A 186 10.65 -2.72 -3.88
CA ALA A 186 11.65 -3.56 -3.23
C ALA A 186 12.97 -2.80 -2.99
N VAL A 187 13.40 -1.98 -3.95
CA VAL A 187 14.57 -1.08 -3.77
C VAL A 187 14.31 -0.08 -2.65
N ASN A 188 13.11 0.52 -2.60
CA ASN A 188 12.70 1.41 -1.52
C ASN A 188 12.71 0.70 -0.15
N LEU A 189 12.20 -0.53 -0.09
CA LEU A 189 12.23 -1.34 1.14
C LEU A 189 13.66 -1.59 1.62
N VAL A 190 14.58 -1.96 0.72
CA VAL A 190 16.00 -2.15 1.08
C VAL A 190 16.62 -0.85 1.60
N TYR A 191 16.33 0.27 0.95
CA TYR A 191 16.78 1.59 1.39
C TYR A 191 16.26 1.93 2.80
N ILE A 192 14.97 1.72 3.06
CA ILE A 192 14.36 1.96 4.37
C ILE A 192 14.96 1.05 5.43
N LEU A 193 15.17 -0.24 5.13
CA LEU A 193 15.84 -1.16 6.07
C LEU A 193 17.25 -0.69 6.44
N PHE A 194 17.99 -0.15 5.47
CA PHE A 194 19.30 0.45 5.71
C PHE A 194 19.20 1.68 6.64
N CYS A 195 18.25 2.59 6.37
CA CYS A 195 18.01 3.76 7.21
C CYS A 195 17.59 3.39 8.64
N VAL A 196 16.66 2.44 8.79
CA VAL A 196 16.18 1.96 10.10
C VAL A 196 17.32 1.36 10.91
N ARG A 197 18.26 0.66 10.28
CA ARG A 197 19.43 0.08 10.96
C ARG A 197 20.36 1.16 11.53
N GLY A 198 20.41 2.34 10.92
CA GLY A 198 21.16 3.50 11.40
C GLY A 198 20.39 4.44 12.33
N TYR A 199 19.06 4.27 12.47
CA TYR A 199 18.22 5.19 13.22
C TYR A 199 18.20 4.88 14.72
N ARG A 200 18.40 5.90 15.56
CA ARG A 200 18.24 5.81 17.01
C ARG A 200 17.03 6.62 17.43
N TYR A 201 16.05 5.95 18.05
CA TYR A 201 14.88 6.60 18.62
C TYR A 201 15.24 7.65 19.67
N LYS A 202 14.47 8.74 19.72
CA LYS A 202 14.57 9.67 20.84
C LYS A 202 14.13 8.98 22.12
N VAL A 203 14.96 9.11 23.16
CA VAL A 203 14.59 8.68 24.52
C VAL A 203 13.57 9.67 25.04
N HIS A 204 12.31 9.25 25.17
CA HIS A 204 11.34 10.01 25.95
C HIS A 204 11.67 9.82 27.43
N VAL A 205 12.34 10.81 28.02
CA VAL A 205 12.35 10.98 29.47
C VAL A 205 10.91 11.27 29.86
N LYS A 206 10.23 10.32 30.52
CA LYS A 206 8.98 10.62 31.25
C LYS A 206 9.40 11.64 32.30
N VAL A 207 9.07 12.91 32.09
CA VAL A 207 9.07 13.89 33.18
C VAL A 207 7.91 13.41 34.05
N GLU A 208 8.24 12.76 35.17
CA GLU A 208 7.28 12.58 36.25
C GLU A 208 6.85 13.98 36.66
N ASP A 209 5.61 14.34 36.35
CA ASP A 209 4.90 15.40 37.05
C ASP A 209 4.62 14.91 38.49
N GLU A 210 5.67 14.64 39.26
CA GLU A 210 5.65 14.67 40.72
C GLU A 210 6.16 16.06 41.13
N ASP A 211 5.45 16.70 42.04
CA ASP A 211 5.78 17.97 42.72
C ASP A 211 5.21 19.29 42.21
N ILE A 212 3.98 19.32 41.67
CA ILE A 212 3.18 20.56 41.72
C ILE A 212 1.75 20.28 42.21
N ILE A 213 1.58 20.53 43.52
CA ILE A 213 0.33 20.76 44.31
C ILE A 213 -0.23 19.55 45.09
N LYS A 214 0.31 19.37 46.31
CA LYS A 214 -0.45 19.33 47.58
C LYS A 214 0.37 20.08 48.64
N PRO A 215 -0.24 20.67 49.69
CA PRO A 215 -1.66 20.73 50.04
C PRO A 215 -2.37 22.04 49.66
#